data_AF-A0A094QWP4-F1
#
_entry.id   AF-A0A094QWP4-F1
#
_cell.length_a   1.000
_cell.length_b   1.000
_cell.length_c   1.000
_cell.angle_alpha   90.00
_cell.angle_beta   90.00
_cell.angle_gamma   90.00
#
_symmetry.space_group_name_H-M   'P 1'
#
loop_
_entity.id
_entity.type
_entity.pdbx_description
1 polymer ?
#
loop_
_entity_poly.entity_id
_entity_poly.type
_entity_poly.pdbx_seq_one_letter_code
_entity_poly.pdbx_strand_id
1 'polypeptide(L)' 'MLYIQPDECVDCGACEPVCPVEAIYYEDDVPGEWKEFPKINTEFFVEIGSPGGAAKVGLTDHDHVDVLSIEKKTS' A
#
# COMPACT_ATOMS: atom_id res chain seq x y z
N MET A 1 0.71 -6.20 -6.15
CA MET A 1 1.33 -5.14 -5.30
C MET A 1 1.15 -5.44 -3.80
N LEU A 2 1.79 -4.70 -2.88
CA LEU A 2 1.49 -4.69 -1.43
C LEU A 2 0.95 -3.31 -1.02
N TYR A 3 -0.10 -3.27 -0.20
CA TYR A 3 -0.71 -2.03 0.31
C TYR A 3 -0.81 -2.07 1.83
N ILE A 4 -0.69 -0.91 2.48
CA ILE A 4 -0.83 -0.75 3.94
C ILE A 4 -2.22 -0.16 4.21
N GLN A 5 -3.02 -0.82 5.05
CA GLN A 5 -4.35 -0.34 5.44
C GLN A 5 -4.19 0.80 6.46
N PRO A 6 -4.69 2.02 6.19
CA PRO A 6 -4.40 3.19 7.02
C PRO A 6 -5.09 3.21 8.39
N ASP A 7 -6.30 2.66 8.50
CA ASP A 7 -7.07 2.58 9.75
C ASP A 7 -6.60 1.46 10.70
N GLU A 8 -5.90 0.45 10.18
CA GLU A 8 -5.31 -0.67 10.94
C GLU A 8 -3.85 -0.43 11.28
N CYS A 9 -3.17 0.46 10.55
CA CYS A 9 -1.81 0.87 10.87
C CYS A 9 -1.81 1.64 12.20
N VAL A 10 -0.87 1.30 13.08
CA VAL A 10 -0.69 1.93 14.39
C VAL A 10 0.70 2.54 14.56
N ASP A 11 1.35 2.86 13.45
CA ASP A 11 2.67 3.50 13.41
C ASP A 11 3.75 2.75 14.21
N CYS A 12 3.75 1.41 14.16
CA CYS A 12 4.72 0.61 14.89
C CYS A 12 6.13 0.64 14.27
N GLY A 13 6.25 1.04 13.00
CA GLY A 13 7.53 1.22 12.30
C GLY A 13 8.31 -0.07 11.97
N ALA A 14 7.79 -1.25 12.30
CA ALA A 14 8.54 -2.50 12.13
C ALA A 14 8.76 -2.90 10.65
N CYS A 15 7.88 -2.44 9.75
CA CYS A 15 7.91 -2.79 8.33
C CYS A 15 8.91 -1.94 7.51
N GLU A 16 9.14 -0.68 7.89
CA GLU A 16 10.01 0.25 7.17
C GLU A 16 11.47 -0.23 7.04
N PRO A 17 12.18 -0.59 8.13
CA PRO A 17 13.62 -0.86 8.05
C PRO A 17 13.95 -2.23 7.44
N VAL A 18 12.93 -3.08 7.23
CA VAL A 18 13.10 -4.44 6.67
C VAL A 18 12.84 -4.48 5.17
N CYS A 19 12.33 -3.40 4.57
CA CYS A 19 12.06 -3.37 3.14
C CYS A 19 13.38 -3.27 2.35
N PRO A 20 13.77 -4.29 1.56
CA PRO A 20 15.07 -4.31 0.88
C PRO A 20 15.20 -3.29 -0.27
N VAL A 21 14.08 -2.68 -0.67
CA VAL A 21 13.99 -1.71 -1.76
C VAL A 21 13.46 -0.35 -1.30
N GLU A 22 13.39 -0.14 0.03
CA GLU A 22 13.03 1.15 0.64
C GLU A 22 11.68 1.70 0.14
N ALA A 23 10.68 0.84 -0.05
CA ALA A 23 9.37 1.24 -0.60
C ALA A 23 8.35 1.73 0.46
N ILE A 24 8.71 1.71 1.74
CA ILE A 24 7.80 2.00 2.86
C ILE A 24 8.26 3.30 3.52
N TYR A 25 7.34 4.24 3.68
CA TYR A 25 7.56 5.54 4.29
C TYR A 25 6.43 5.82 5.29
N TYR A 26 6.70 6.62 6.31
CA TYR A 26 5.62 7.30 7.05
C TYR A 26 4.90 8.27 6.11
N GLU A 27 3.62 8.54 6.37
CA GLU A 27 2.78 9.38 5.50
C GLU A 27 3.40 10.75 5.22
N ASP A 28 3.98 11.37 6.25
CA ASP A 28 4.64 12.68 6.18
C ASP A 28 5.99 12.66 5.44
N ASP A 29 6.60 11.48 5.29
CA ASP A 29 7.94 11.28 4.73
C ASP A 29 7.92 10.78 3.28
N VAL A 30 6.74 10.62 2.67
CA VAL A 30 6.60 10.14 1.29
C VAL A 30 7.28 11.12 0.31
N PRO A 31 8.24 10.65 -0.51
CA PRO A 31 8.91 11.48 -1.51
C PRO A 31 7.94 12.15 -2.47
N GLY A 32 8.29 13.35 -2.94
CA GLY A 32 7.44 14.18 -3.79
C GLY A 32 6.90 13.48 -5.04
N GLU A 33 7.71 12.64 -5.67
CA GLU A 33 7.34 11.85 -6.85
C GLU A 33 6.31 10.74 -6.57
N TRP A 34 6.13 10.35 -5.31
CA TRP A 34 5.25 9.25 -4.88
C TRP A 34 4.11 9.72 -3.98
N LYS A 35 3.82 11.03 -3.95
CA LYS A 35 2.77 11.63 -3.11
C LYS A 35 1.35 11.10 -3.35
N GLU A 36 1.10 10.43 -4.46
CA GLU A 36 -0.19 9.80 -4.75
C GLU A 36 -0.36 8.44 -4.05
N PHE A 37 0.73 7.80 -3.61
CA PHE A 37 0.68 6.45 -3.04
C PHE A 37 -0.09 6.31 -1.71
N PRO A 38 -0.11 7.29 -0.78
CA PRO A 38 -0.99 7.24 0.39
C PRO A 38 -2.47 7.12 0.03
N LYS A 39 -2.91 7.87 -0.99
CA LYS A 39 -4.27 7.78 -1.52
C LYS A 39 -4.52 6.40 -2.14
N ILE A 40 -3.59 5.90 -2.96
CA ILE A 40 -3.66 4.57 -3.58
C ILE A 40 -3.79 3.47 -2.52
N ASN A 41 -2.99 3.54 -1.44
CA ASN A 41 -3.07 2.61 -0.31
C ASN A 41 -4.46 2.63 0.33
N THR A 42 -5.03 3.81 0.53
CA THR A 42 -6.38 3.96 1.10
C THR A 42 -7.45 3.40 0.16
N GLU A 43 -7.41 3.77 -1.12
CA GLU A 43 -8.44 3.43 -2.10
C GLU A 43 -8.46 1.92 -2.43
N PHE A 44 -7.34 1.21 -2.29
CA PHE A 44 -7.30 -0.25 -2.39
C PHE A 44 -8.30 -0.95 -1.45
N PHE A 45 -8.55 -0.39 -0.27
CA PHE A 45 -9.42 -1.00 0.74
C PHE A 45 -10.88 -0.53 0.69
N VAL A 46 -11.32 0.24 -0.32
CA VAL A 46 -12.72 0.70 -0.40
C VAL A 46 -13.71 -0.46 -0.41
N GLU A 47 -13.41 -1.55 -1.13
CA GLU A 47 -14.28 -2.72 -1.22
C GLU A 47 -14.03 -3.76 -0.11
N ILE A 48 -12.77 -3.92 0.34
CA ILE A 48 -12.43 -4.87 1.43
C ILE A 48 -12.83 -4.31 2.81
N GLY A 49 -12.74 -2.99 3.00
CA GLY A 49 -12.84 -2.32 4.30
C GLY A 49 -11.62 -2.58 5.20
N SER A 50 -11.89 -2.75 6.50
CA SER A 50 -10.89 -3.09 7.53
C SER A 50 -11.09 -4.54 8.01
N PRO A 51 -10.42 -5.52 7.39
CA PRO A 51 -10.61 -6.95 7.69
C PRO A 51 -9.97 -7.41 9.01
N GLY A 52 -9.15 -6.56 9.65
CA GLY A 52 -8.39 -6.90 10.86
C GLY A 52 -7.34 -7.97 10.58
N GLY A 53 -6.50 -7.73 9.58
CA GLY A 53 -5.36 -8.58 9.20
C GLY A 53 -5.44 -9.26 7.83
N ALA A 54 -4.40 -9.06 7.02
CA ALA A 54 -4.30 -9.57 5.65
C ALA A 54 -4.35 -11.10 5.51
N ALA A 55 -3.94 -11.86 6.53
CA ALA A 55 -3.90 -13.33 6.48
C ALA A 55 -5.28 -13.98 6.24
N LYS A 56 -6.37 -13.30 6.59
CA LYS A 56 -7.74 -13.78 6.37
C LYS A 56 -8.24 -13.54 4.94
N VAL A 57 -7.76 -12.47 4.31
CA VAL A 57 -8.17 -12.04 2.97
C VAL A 57 -7.32 -12.72 1.90
N GLY A 58 -6.00 -12.81 2.12
CA GLY A 58 -5.06 -13.38 1.17
C GLY A 58 -4.76 -12.44 -0.01
N LEU A 59 -4.25 -13.02 -1.10
CA LEU A 59 -4.01 -12.29 -2.35
C LEU A 59 -5.33 -11.98 -3.03
N THR A 60 -5.42 -10.80 -3.63
CA THR A 60 -6.62 -10.33 -4.32
C THR A 60 -6.28 -9.68 -5.64
N ASP A 61 -7.17 -9.81 -6.63
CA ASP A 61 -6.96 -9.32 -8.00
C ASP A 61 -7.48 -7.90 -8.25
N HIS A 62 -7.50 -7.03 -7.23
CA HIS A 62 -8.05 -5.66 -7.31
C HIS A 62 -7.02 -4.57 -7.02
N ASP A 63 -5.83 -4.70 -7.61
CA ASP A 63 -4.85 -3.60 -7.57
C ASP A 63 -5.46 -2.28 -8.03
N HIS A 64 -5.02 -1.18 -7.42
CA HIS A 64 -5.50 0.15 -7.75
C HIS A 64 -5.24 0.48 -9.23
N VAL A 65 -6.15 1.22 -9.86
CA VAL A 65 -6.11 1.50 -11.32
C VAL A 65 -4.80 2.16 -11.77
N ASP A 66 -4.21 3.00 -10.92
CA ASP A 66 -2.93 3.66 -11.21
C ASP A 66 -1.76 2.68 -11.14
N VAL A 67 -1.81 1.71 -10.21
CA VAL A 67 -0.80 0.64 -10.11
C VAL A 67 -0.87 -0.28 -11.32
N LEU A 68 -2.07 -0.68 -11.73
CA LEU A 68 -2.28 -1.48 -12.94
C LEU A 68 -1.73 -0.79 -14.21
N SER A 69 -1.70 0.54 -14.21
CA SER A 69 -1.19 1.34 -15.33
C SER A 69 0.34 1.44 -15.33
N ILE A 70 0.98 1.31 -14.16
CA ILE A 70 2.44 1.27 -14.01
C ILE A 70 2.97 -0.11 -14.41
N GLU A 71 2.38 -1.19 -13.90
CA GLU A 71 2.85 -2.57 -14.15
C GLU A 71 2.82 -2.93 -15.64
N LYS A 72 1.82 -2.43 -16.38
CA LYS A 72 1.70 -2.62 -17.84
C LYS A 72 2.78 -1.88 -18.65
N LYS A 73 3.44 -0.86 -18.09
CA LYS A 73 4.54 -0.15 -18.76
C LYS A 73 5.90 -0.83 -18.57
N THR A 74 6.00 -1.71 -17.58
CA THR A 74 7.24 -2.42 -17.21
C THR A 74 7.32 -3.84 -17.76
N SER A 75 6.34 -4.29 -18.56
CA SER A 75 6.35 -5.56 -19.31
C SER A 75 6.49 -5.35 -20.82
#